data_AF-A0A7S2RWM6-F1
#
_entry.id   AF-A0A7S2RWM6-F1
#
_cell.length_a   1.000
_cell.length_b   1.000
_cell.length_c   1.000
_cell.angle_alpha   90.00
_cell.angle_beta   90.00
_cell.angle_gamma   90.00
#
_symmetry.space_group_name_H-M   'P 1'
#
loop_
_entity.id
_entity.type
_entity.pdbx_description
1 polymer ?
#
loop_
_entity_poly.entity_id
_entity_poly.type
_entity_poly.pdbx_seq_one_letter_code
_entity_poly.pdbx_strand_id
1 'polypeptide(L)'
;MMLHVAVVGSRPRRKEKKNESCRIRRHDHGMMIYATMMLSFFCLSFKLSAAVAVAGESISTERTTEGLSSLEDLGFDENGKLASYHLVYPADDNDNDNGNDECVAMMLKLEEQYGIVKTALTGEALDFVFPNWNNSNSNRDGDKMNNSNSDEKKCVAAVLERGTDRSVVGYPMPNKRWSQTETEKESNDDSDKNGMKSLSDWYFIVCRAFEICLMNYLDQKNELKVYWVRSEDEDPIYTISIKFGERNTKCFTSYMGHHFIIKDYLEQPIADDNYTDFSFTVEYPLILGIGEAPQHTRTTLPSNHYDGTIDRTLRAEWDRHHVPQRTFSSLGFSKGRLPNDVFGSMGAFFYNNRHNKHREEWSGKGVFVNWWQTD
;
A
#
# COMPACT_ATOMS: atom_id res chain seq x y z
N MET A 1 -32.70 -22.46 15.82
CA MET A 1 -33.77 -21.55 16.29
C MET A 1 -33.92 -20.46 15.24
N MET A 2 -34.86 -20.66 14.32
CA MET A 2 -35.15 -19.77 13.20
C MET A 2 -36.01 -18.60 13.67
N LEU A 3 -35.71 -17.38 13.21
CA LEU A 3 -36.68 -16.30 13.20
C LEU A 3 -36.75 -15.69 11.80
N HIS A 4 -37.88 -15.93 11.14
CA HIS A 4 -38.35 -15.19 9.97
C HIS A 4 -38.84 -13.81 10.39
N VAL A 5 -38.44 -12.77 9.66
CA VAL A 5 -39.13 -11.48 9.65
C VAL A 5 -39.50 -11.16 8.21
N ALA A 6 -40.81 -11.17 7.95
CA ALA A 6 -41.42 -10.71 6.72
C ALA A 6 -41.48 -9.18 6.73
N VAL A 7 -41.11 -8.54 5.60
CA VAL A 7 -41.41 -7.12 5.38
C VAL A 7 -42.24 -6.99 4.11
N VAL A 8 -43.41 -6.41 4.33
CA VAL A 8 -44.50 -6.12 3.40
C VAL A 8 -44.10 -5.00 2.44
N GLY A 9 -44.47 -5.17 1.17
CA GLY A 9 -44.16 -4.24 0.09
C GLY A 9 -44.98 -2.94 0.11
N SER A 10 -44.47 -1.94 -0.62
CA SER A 10 -45.23 -0.79 -1.09
C SER A 10 -44.55 -0.22 -2.35
N ARG A 11 -45.20 -0.38 -3.50
CA ARG A 11 -44.85 0.26 -4.79
C ARG A 11 -45.34 1.71 -4.81
N PRO A 12 -44.58 2.65 -5.39
CA PRO A 12 -45.16 3.85 -5.98
C PRO A 12 -44.93 3.94 -7.51
N ARG A 13 -46.08 3.92 -8.19
CA ARG A 13 -46.50 4.70 -9.37
C ARG A 13 -45.44 5.22 -10.37
N ARG A 14 -45.48 4.54 -11.52
CA ARG A 14 -45.18 5.01 -12.88
C ARG A 14 -45.84 6.37 -13.17
N LYS A 15 -45.06 7.36 -13.62
CA LYS A 15 -45.57 8.54 -14.33
C LYS A 15 -44.92 8.59 -15.72
N GLU A 16 -45.71 8.29 -16.73
CA GLU A 16 -45.46 8.67 -18.12
C GLU A 16 -45.58 10.19 -18.25
N LYS A 17 -44.61 10.85 -18.89
CA LYS A 17 -44.86 12.09 -19.64
C LYS A 17 -43.92 12.23 -20.84
N LYS A 18 -44.55 12.06 -22.00
CA LYS A 18 -44.49 12.85 -23.24
C LYS A 18 -43.14 13.16 -23.88
N ASN A 19 -42.95 12.50 -25.02
CA ASN A 19 -42.22 12.95 -26.21
C ASN A 19 -42.52 14.42 -26.54
N GLU A 20 -41.48 15.24 -26.66
CA GLU A 20 -41.47 16.41 -27.52
C GLU A 20 -40.31 16.28 -28.51
N SER A 21 -40.72 16.13 -29.77
CA SER A 21 -39.91 16.11 -30.97
C SER A 21 -39.45 17.54 -31.25
N CYS A 22 -38.15 17.81 -31.15
CA CYS A 22 -37.59 19.08 -31.60
C CYS A 22 -36.99 18.95 -33.00
N ARG A 23 -37.56 19.78 -33.85
CA ARG A 23 -37.52 19.86 -35.31
C ARG A 23 -36.13 20.23 -35.83
N ILE A 24 -35.70 19.45 -36.80
CA ILE A 24 -34.60 19.71 -37.75
C ILE A 24 -34.74 21.11 -38.36
N ARG A 25 -33.72 21.95 -38.25
CA ARG A 25 -33.46 23.06 -39.18
C ARG A 25 -32.17 22.77 -39.94
N ARG A 26 -32.34 22.47 -41.24
CA ARG A 26 -31.30 22.51 -42.25
C ARG A 26 -30.84 23.96 -42.43
N HIS A 27 -29.53 24.17 -42.41
CA HIS A 27 -28.92 25.29 -43.12
C HIS A 27 -27.96 24.70 -44.14
N ASP A 28 -28.39 24.72 -45.41
CA ASP A 28 -27.53 24.59 -46.58
C ASP A 28 -27.00 26.00 -46.91
N HIS A 29 -25.68 26.10 -47.05
CA HIS A 29 -24.87 27.02 -47.86
C HIS A 29 -23.41 26.70 -47.46
N GLY A 30 -22.50 26.21 -48.29
CA GLY A 30 -22.27 26.53 -49.69
C GLY A 30 -20.91 27.25 -49.78
N MET A 31 -19.96 26.63 -50.48
CA MET A 31 -18.64 27.16 -50.89
C MET A 31 -17.53 27.30 -49.84
N MET A 32 -16.53 26.42 -49.90
CA MET A 32 -15.26 26.75 -50.59
C MET A 32 -14.41 25.50 -50.78
N ILE A 33 -14.35 25.05 -52.03
CA ILE A 33 -13.24 24.30 -52.62
C ILE A 33 -12.05 25.27 -52.63
N TYR A 34 -10.94 24.95 -51.95
CA TYR A 34 -9.55 25.36 -52.24
C TYR A 34 -8.69 25.08 -51.00
N ALA A 35 -8.06 23.90 -50.91
CA ALA A 35 -6.77 23.68 -50.21
C ALA A 35 -6.36 22.18 -50.21
N THR A 36 -6.51 21.50 -51.35
CA THR A 36 -5.84 20.22 -51.62
C THR A 36 -4.65 20.52 -52.52
N MET A 37 -3.51 20.84 -51.90
CA MET A 37 -2.14 20.87 -52.44
C MET A 37 -1.36 21.90 -51.62
N MET A 38 -0.45 21.44 -50.75
CA MET A 38 0.63 22.17 -50.03
C MET A 38 0.72 21.79 -48.54
N LEU A 39 0.84 20.50 -48.22
CA LEU A 39 1.40 20.08 -46.91
C LEU A 39 2.01 18.67 -46.96
N SER A 40 2.74 18.40 -48.05
CA SER A 40 3.47 17.15 -48.28
C SER A 40 4.99 17.32 -48.24
N PHE A 41 5.53 18.41 -47.66
CA PHE A 41 6.98 18.68 -47.77
C PHE A 41 7.68 19.33 -46.56
N PHE A 42 7.07 19.42 -45.37
CA PHE A 42 7.81 19.86 -44.18
C PHE A 42 7.44 19.05 -42.93
N CYS A 43 8.48 18.68 -42.19
CA CYS A 43 8.50 17.92 -40.94
C CYS A 43 8.53 16.40 -41.04
N LEU A 44 9.33 15.92 -41.99
CA LEU A 44 10.13 14.70 -41.86
C LEU A 44 11.32 14.99 -40.91
N SER A 45 11.03 15.33 -39.66
CA SER A 45 12.03 15.69 -38.66
C SER A 45 11.59 15.21 -37.29
N PHE A 46 12.31 14.19 -36.79
CA PHE A 46 12.41 13.78 -35.39
C PHE A 46 11.12 13.36 -34.68
N LYS A 47 10.75 12.09 -34.87
CA LYS A 47 10.28 11.27 -33.76
C LYS A 47 11.17 10.04 -33.62
N LEU A 48 12.43 10.30 -33.29
CA LEU A 48 13.22 9.38 -32.48
C LEU A 48 12.74 9.60 -31.04
N SER A 49 11.53 9.12 -30.73
CA SER A 49 11.15 8.94 -29.33
C SER A 49 12.00 7.78 -28.85
N ALA A 50 13.11 8.11 -28.19
CA ALA A 50 13.75 7.19 -27.29
C ALA A 50 12.66 6.72 -26.32
N ALA A 51 12.16 5.51 -26.54
CA ALA A 51 11.68 4.71 -25.44
C ALA A 51 12.88 4.64 -24.50
N VAL A 52 12.88 5.47 -23.45
CA VAL A 52 13.53 5.11 -22.21
C VAL A 52 12.70 3.95 -21.69
N ALA A 53 12.89 2.78 -22.31
CA ALA A 53 12.83 1.55 -21.56
C ALA A 53 13.83 1.80 -20.44
N VAL A 54 13.31 2.04 -19.24
CA VAL A 54 14.02 1.61 -18.06
C VAL A 54 14.17 0.11 -18.28
N ALA A 55 15.21 -0.25 -19.01
CA ALA A 55 15.82 -1.55 -18.91
C ALA A 55 16.19 -1.61 -17.43
N GLY A 56 15.26 -2.10 -16.61
CA GLY A 56 15.67 -2.83 -15.43
C GLY A 56 16.61 -3.85 -16.00
N GLU A 57 17.91 -3.61 -15.84
CA GLU A 57 18.89 -4.66 -15.97
C GLU A 57 18.29 -5.79 -15.15
N SER A 58 17.83 -6.82 -15.84
CA SER A 58 17.63 -8.11 -15.23
C SER A 58 19.04 -8.48 -14.80
N ILE A 59 19.42 -8.02 -13.61
CA ILE A 59 20.63 -8.43 -12.91
C ILE A 59 20.49 -9.94 -12.92
N SER A 60 21.23 -10.57 -13.83
CA SER A 60 21.37 -12.00 -13.88
C SER A 60 22.04 -12.32 -12.56
N THR A 61 21.21 -12.64 -11.58
CA THR A 61 21.61 -12.97 -10.23
C THR A 61 22.31 -14.31 -10.37
N GLU A 62 23.59 -14.28 -10.75
CA GLU A 62 24.50 -15.36 -10.37
C GLU A 62 24.40 -15.40 -8.85
N ARG A 63 23.55 -16.30 -8.37
CA ARG A 63 23.29 -16.56 -6.95
C ARG A 63 24.59 -17.09 -6.36
N THR A 64 25.52 -16.21 -6.05
CA THR A 64 26.43 -16.49 -4.96
C THR A 64 25.55 -16.56 -3.72
N THR A 65 25.48 -17.73 -3.11
CA THR A 65 24.87 -17.98 -1.80
C THR A 65 25.63 -17.28 -0.67
N GLU A 66 26.49 -16.32 -1.00
CA GLU A 66 27.22 -15.49 -0.06
C GLU A 66 26.20 -14.62 0.67
N GLY A 67 25.90 -15.02 1.90
CA GLY A 67 24.99 -14.29 2.75
C GLY A 67 25.55 -12.91 3.09
N LEU A 68 24.66 -11.93 3.13
CA LEU A 68 24.96 -10.54 3.44
C LEU A 68 25.20 -10.40 4.95
N SER A 69 26.39 -9.93 5.31
CA SER A 69 26.83 -9.83 6.70
C SER A 69 26.49 -8.49 7.36
N SER A 70 26.25 -7.44 6.57
CA SER A 70 25.92 -6.09 7.03
C SER A 70 24.68 -5.53 6.31
N LEU A 71 23.71 -5.02 7.07
CA LEU A 71 22.50 -4.40 6.50
C LEU A 71 22.80 -3.14 5.67
N GLU A 72 24.00 -2.56 5.80
CA GLU A 72 24.47 -1.45 4.98
C GLU A 72 24.69 -1.84 3.52
N ASP A 73 24.90 -3.12 3.24
CA ASP A 73 25.10 -3.65 1.89
C ASP A 73 23.75 -3.88 1.16
N LEU A 74 22.62 -3.61 1.82
CA LEU A 74 21.33 -3.57 1.15
C LEU A 74 21.29 -2.41 0.15
N GLY A 75 20.52 -2.57 -0.93
CA GLY A 75 20.35 -1.51 -1.92
C GLY A 75 19.54 -0.34 -1.35
N PHE A 76 20.20 0.77 -1.01
CA PHE A 76 19.56 2.02 -0.61
C PHE A 76 19.57 3.05 -1.74
N ASP A 77 18.54 3.89 -1.78
CA ASP A 77 18.49 5.05 -2.67
C ASP A 77 19.31 6.23 -2.12
N GLU A 78 19.34 7.32 -2.90
CA GLU A 78 20.04 8.57 -2.56
C GLU A 78 19.57 9.23 -1.26
N ASN A 79 18.38 8.89 -0.75
CA ASN A 79 17.81 9.41 0.49
C ASN A 79 18.05 8.47 1.69
N GLY A 80 18.86 7.42 1.51
CA GLY A 80 19.12 6.41 2.54
C GLY A 80 17.91 5.54 2.84
N LYS A 81 16.98 5.38 1.88
CA LYS A 81 15.80 4.52 2.00
C LYS A 81 15.99 3.24 1.21
N LEU A 82 15.47 2.13 1.72
CA LEU A 82 15.58 0.84 1.07
C LEU A 82 14.91 0.88 -0.31
N ALA A 83 15.65 0.56 -1.38
CA ALA A 83 15.19 0.76 -2.75
C ALA A 83 14.13 -0.26 -3.21
N SER A 84 14.18 -1.48 -2.63
CA SER A 84 13.32 -2.62 -2.96
C SER A 84 12.79 -3.31 -1.69
N TYR A 85 11.79 -4.19 -1.83
CA TYR A 85 11.44 -5.11 -0.75
C TYR A 85 12.48 -6.23 -0.67
N HIS A 86 12.84 -6.65 0.53
CA HIS A 86 13.72 -7.80 0.73
C HIS A 86 13.03 -8.89 1.54
N LEU A 87 12.95 -10.10 0.99
CA LEU A 87 12.67 -11.31 1.76
C LEU A 87 14.00 -11.81 2.34
N VAL A 88 14.20 -11.58 3.63
CA VAL A 88 15.42 -11.96 4.34
C VAL A 88 15.26 -13.25 5.12
N TYR A 89 16.30 -14.07 5.14
CA TYR A 89 16.35 -15.35 5.84
C TYR A 89 17.81 -15.68 6.23
N PRO A 90 18.06 -16.52 7.24
CA PRO A 90 19.41 -16.96 7.59
C PRO A 90 20.08 -17.65 6.39
N ALA A 91 21.32 -17.27 6.10
CA ALA A 91 22.12 -17.98 5.10
C ALA A 91 22.54 -19.35 5.62
N ASP A 92 22.92 -20.22 4.70
CA ASP A 92 23.49 -21.53 5.04
C ASP A 92 24.89 -21.35 5.64
N ASP A 93 25.08 -21.83 6.87
CA ASP A 93 26.39 -21.88 7.47
C ASP A 93 26.99 -23.22 7.02
N ASN A 94 27.88 -23.17 6.02
CA ASN A 94 28.53 -24.33 5.36
C ASN A 94 29.26 -25.32 6.31
N ASP A 95 29.16 -25.15 7.62
CA ASP A 95 29.76 -26.00 8.65
C ASP A 95 28.83 -27.16 9.03
N ASN A 96 28.64 -28.11 8.10
CA ASN A 96 28.18 -29.50 8.34
C ASN A 96 26.86 -29.71 9.13
N ASP A 97 26.02 -28.69 9.31
CA ASP A 97 24.83 -28.75 10.16
C ASP A 97 23.57 -28.83 9.27
N ASN A 98 23.17 -30.06 8.92
CA ASN A 98 22.12 -30.41 7.94
C ASN A 98 20.73 -29.74 8.11
N GLY A 99 20.50 -28.95 9.16
CA GLY A 99 19.21 -28.33 9.44
C GLY A 99 18.93 -27.04 8.66
N ASN A 100 19.96 -26.31 8.21
CA ASN A 100 19.76 -25.01 7.56
C ASN A 100 19.48 -25.13 6.05
N ASP A 101 19.98 -26.20 5.42
CA ASP A 101 19.73 -26.53 4.01
C ASP A 101 18.25 -26.57 3.67
N GLU A 102 17.40 -27.12 4.56
CA GLU A 102 15.96 -27.20 4.34
C GLU A 102 15.31 -25.82 4.32
N CYS A 103 15.70 -24.93 5.24
CA CYS A 103 15.16 -23.57 5.31
C CYS A 103 15.51 -22.77 4.05
N VAL A 104 16.77 -22.81 3.63
CA VAL A 104 17.22 -22.15 2.39
C VAL A 104 16.50 -22.75 1.19
N ALA A 105 16.38 -24.09 1.10
CA ALA A 105 15.63 -24.73 0.03
C ALA A 105 14.15 -24.31 -0.02
N MET A 106 13.49 -24.12 1.13
CA MET A 106 12.13 -23.59 1.20
C MET A 106 12.04 -22.16 0.65
N MET A 107 12.98 -21.27 1.01
CA MET A 107 13.02 -19.89 0.50
C MET A 107 13.29 -19.83 -1.00
N LEU A 108 14.16 -20.69 -1.50
CA LEU A 108 14.48 -20.77 -2.93
C LEU A 108 13.31 -21.32 -3.76
N LYS A 109 12.46 -22.18 -3.18
CA LYS A 109 11.24 -22.71 -3.81
C LYS A 109 10.12 -21.67 -3.96
N LEU A 110 10.12 -20.60 -3.17
CA LEU A 110 9.17 -19.51 -3.36
C LEU A 110 9.34 -18.92 -4.77
N GLU A 111 8.27 -18.57 -5.44
CA GLU A 111 8.38 -17.96 -6.77
C GLU A 111 9.12 -16.62 -6.69
N GLU A 112 10.01 -16.37 -7.64
CA GLU A 112 10.53 -15.02 -7.87
C GLU A 112 9.38 -14.12 -8.30
N GLN A 113 9.27 -12.96 -7.65
CA GLN A 113 8.16 -12.05 -7.84
C GLN A 113 8.72 -10.66 -8.13
N TYR A 114 7.95 -9.91 -8.91
CA TYR A 114 8.25 -8.53 -9.22
C TYR A 114 8.53 -7.75 -7.93
N GLY A 115 9.68 -7.06 -7.83
CA GLY A 115 9.97 -6.11 -6.76
C GLY A 115 10.42 -6.68 -5.40
N ILE A 116 10.53 -8.00 -5.23
CA ILE A 116 11.02 -8.62 -3.98
C ILE A 116 12.36 -9.32 -4.23
N VAL A 117 13.40 -8.84 -3.56
CA VAL A 117 14.74 -9.44 -3.59
C VAL A 117 14.87 -10.45 -2.46
N LYS A 118 15.32 -11.67 -2.75
CA LYS A 118 15.63 -12.66 -1.73
C LYS A 118 17.06 -12.46 -1.24
N THR A 119 17.25 -12.30 0.06
CA THR A 119 18.57 -11.98 0.64
C THR A 119 18.85 -12.90 1.82
N ALA A 120 19.84 -13.77 1.65
CA ALA A 120 20.36 -14.57 2.75
C ALA A 120 21.22 -13.68 3.67
N LEU A 121 21.07 -13.80 4.99
CA LEU A 121 21.78 -12.99 5.99
C LEU A 121 22.77 -13.83 6.80
N THR A 122 23.94 -13.27 7.09
CA THR A 122 24.96 -13.82 8.00
C THR A 122 25.38 -12.78 9.03
N GLY A 123 26.20 -13.18 10.01
CA GLY A 123 26.90 -12.25 10.90
C GLY A 123 26.00 -11.23 11.62
N GLU A 124 26.43 -9.96 11.61
CA GLU A 124 25.74 -8.88 12.32
C GLU A 124 24.33 -8.63 11.76
N ALA A 125 24.16 -8.68 10.44
CA ALA A 125 22.84 -8.49 9.82
C ALA A 125 21.83 -9.54 10.28
N LEU A 126 22.26 -10.81 10.36
CA LEU A 126 21.44 -11.91 10.86
C LEU A 126 21.05 -11.69 12.33
N ASP A 127 22.02 -11.38 13.19
CA ASP A 127 21.78 -11.10 14.61
C ASP A 127 20.86 -9.90 14.82
N PHE A 128 20.97 -8.88 13.97
CA PHE A 128 20.17 -7.68 14.09
C PHE A 128 18.70 -7.94 13.74
N VAL A 129 18.43 -8.64 12.63
CA VAL A 129 17.05 -8.94 12.20
C VAL A 129 16.44 -10.04 13.07
N PHE A 130 17.23 -11.04 13.44
CA PHE A 130 16.82 -12.24 14.19
C PHE A 130 17.67 -12.42 15.47
N PRO A 131 17.49 -11.57 16.50
CA PRO A 131 18.35 -11.55 17.69
C PRO A 131 18.33 -12.83 18.54
N ASN A 132 17.34 -13.69 18.33
CA ASN A 132 17.23 -14.97 19.02
C ASN A 132 17.79 -16.15 18.22
N TRP A 133 18.36 -15.91 17.03
CA TRP A 133 18.90 -16.97 16.17
C TRP A 133 20.11 -17.67 16.81
N ASN A 134 21.11 -16.89 17.26
CA ASN A 134 22.37 -17.42 17.78
C ASN A 134 22.30 -17.87 19.25
N ASN A 135 21.33 -17.38 20.03
CA ASN A 135 21.22 -17.69 21.46
C ASN A 135 20.92 -19.16 21.75
N SER A 136 20.33 -19.90 20.79
CA SER A 136 20.08 -21.34 20.92
C SER A 136 21.37 -22.18 21.07
N ASN A 137 22.53 -21.66 20.63
CA ASN A 137 23.81 -22.39 20.67
C ASN A 137 24.68 -22.07 21.91
N SER A 138 24.34 -21.06 22.71
CA SER A 138 25.25 -20.50 23.73
C SER A 138 25.20 -21.19 25.10
N ASN A 139 24.26 -22.10 25.36
CA ASN A 139 24.23 -22.91 26.60
C ASN A 139 25.20 -24.11 26.52
N ARG A 140 26.48 -23.85 26.24
CA ARG A 140 27.56 -24.85 26.29
C ARG A 140 28.25 -24.97 27.65
N ASP A 141 27.83 -24.21 28.64
CA ASP A 141 28.37 -24.30 30.00
C ASP A 141 27.69 -25.41 30.81
N GLY A 142 28.16 -26.63 30.61
CA GLY A 142 28.55 -27.52 31.70
C GLY A 142 27.49 -28.30 32.48
N ASP A 143 26.21 -27.92 32.52
CA ASP A 143 25.22 -28.65 33.32
C ASP A 143 24.39 -29.64 32.49
N LYS A 144 24.90 -30.88 32.45
CA LYS A 144 24.25 -32.07 31.87
C LYS A 144 22.94 -32.36 32.60
N MET A 145 21.84 -31.74 32.18
CA MET A 145 20.49 -32.21 32.51
C MET A 145 19.85 -32.78 31.23
N ASN A 146 19.66 -34.10 31.24
CA ASN A 146 19.28 -34.99 30.13
C ASN A 146 17.89 -34.73 29.49
N ASN A 147 17.56 -33.50 29.09
CA ASN A 147 16.36 -33.25 28.31
C ASN A 147 16.72 -33.00 26.85
N SER A 148 16.88 -34.10 26.13
CA SER A 148 17.26 -34.20 24.72
C SER A 148 16.16 -33.76 23.75
N ASN A 149 15.57 -32.58 23.97
CA ASN A 149 14.91 -31.87 22.90
C ASN A 149 15.96 -30.91 22.37
N SER A 150 16.77 -31.39 21.42
CA SER A 150 17.60 -30.53 20.60
C SER A 150 16.68 -29.45 20.03
N ASP A 151 16.90 -28.20 20.44
CA ASP A 151 16.29 -27.04 19.81
C ASP A 151 16.84 -26.96 18.38
N GLU A 152 16.29 -27.77 17.48
CA GLU A 152 16.58 -27.74 16.05
C GLU A 152 16.42 -26.28 15.60
N LYS A 153 17.43 -25.75 14.89
CA LYS A 153 17.37 -24.40 14.32
C LYS A 153 16.15 -24.33 13.41
N LYS A 154 15.09 -23.66 13.85
CA LYS A 154 13.82 -23.59 13.12
C LYS A 154 13.90 -22.53 12.04
N CYS A 155 13.33 -22.80 10.87
CA CYS A 155 13.37 -21.85 9.77
C CYS A 155 12.64 -20.53 10.12
N VAL A 156 13.27 -19.41 9.78
CA VAL A 156 12.73 -18.06 9.99
C VAL A 156 12.91 -17.21 8.74
N ALA A 157 11.99 -16.26 8.55
CA ALA A 157 12.08 -15.26 7.50
C ALA A 157 11.47 -13.93 7.96
N ALA A 158 11.84 -12.85 7.28
CA ALA A 158 11.21 -11.56 7.46
C ALA A 158 11.16 -10.77 6.15
N VAL A 159 10.26 -9.79 6.09
CA VAL A 159 10.18 -8.83 4.97
C VAL A 159 10.68 -7.48 5.43
N LEU A 160 11.69 -6.96 4.75
CA LEU A 160 12.14 -5.58 4.90
C LEU A 160 11.42 -4.71 3.85
N GLU A 161 10.76 -3.66 4.30
CA GLU A 161 9.86 -2.88 3.46
C GLU A 161 10.62 -1.82 2.65
N ARG A 162 10.32 -1.70 1.35
CA ARG A 162 10.81 -0.61 0.50
C ARG A 162 10.47 0.74 1.14
N GLY A 163 11.41 1.68 1.08
CA GLY A 163 11.25 3.02 1.64
C GLY A 163 11.61 3.12 3.13
N THR A 164 11.92 2.00 3.81
CA THR A 164 12.36 2.02 5.20
C THR A 164 13.72 2.70 5.31
N ASP A 165 13.89 3.52 6.34
CA ASP A 165 15.16 4.20 6.62
C ASP A 165 16.23 3.19 7.05
N ARG A 166 17.45 3.36 6.52
CA ARG A 166 18.63 2.56 6.85
C ARG A 166 18.82 2.33 8.34
N SER A 167 18.61 3.34 9.17
CA SER A 167 18.82 3.26 10.62
C SER A 167 17.84 2.34 11.35
N VAL A 168 16.72 1.97 10.72
CA VAL A 168 15.69 1.10 11.32
C VAL A 168 15.29 -0.08 10.42
N VAL A 169 16.02 -0.32 9.32
CA VAL A 169 15.66 -1.32 8.31
C VAL A 169 15.59 -2.74 8.88
N GLY A 170 16.43 -3.06 9.87
CA GLY A 170 16.45 -4.37 10.50
C GLY A 170 15.41 -4.59 11.61
N TYR A 171 14.44 -3.68 11.77
CA TYR A 171 13.30 -3.84 12.69
C TYR A 171 11.99 -4.08 11.92
N PRO A 172 11.81 -5.21 11.21
CA PRO A 172 10.53 -5.49 10.57
C PRO A 172 9.44 -5.67 11.62
N MET A 173 8.23 -5.20 11.30
CA MET A 173 7.03 -5.38 12.12
C MET A 173 6.80 -6.85 12.48
N PRO A 174 6.21 -7.18 13.65
CA PRO A 174 6.00 -8.56 14.06
C PRO A 174 5.25 -9.43 13.04
N ASN A 175 4.21 -8.88 12.40
CA ASN A 175 3.45 -9.60 11.35
C ASN A 175 4.24 -9.79 10.04
N LYS A 176 5.37 -9.09 9.87
CA LYS A 176 6.32 -9.20 8.75
C LYS A 176 7.44 -10.20 9.03
N ARG A 177 7.32 -10.97 10.12
CA ARG A 177 8.21 -12.08 10.46
C ARG A 177 7.45 -13.39 10.31
N TRP A 178 8.16 -14.44 9.96
CA TRP A 178 7.67 -15.81 9.92
C TRP A 178 8.63 -16.70 10.69
N SER A 179 8.06 -17.60 11.49
CA SER A 179 8.82 -18.65 12.18
C SER A 179 8.05 -19.96 12.08
N GLN A 180 8.73 -21.01 11.64
CA GLN A 180 8.19 -22.36 11.60
C GLN A 180 7.64 -22.82 12.96
N THR A 181 8.28 -22.38 14.06
CA THR A 181 7.87 -22.69 15.44
C THR A 181 6.45 -22.26 15.78
N GLU A 182 6.09 -21.05 15.35
CA GLU A 182 4.79 -20.45 15.69
C GLU A 182 3.69 -21.17 14.91
N THR A 183 3.96 -21.47 13.65
CA THR A 183 3.07 -22.25 12.78
C THR A 183 2.78 -23.66 13.33
N GLU A 184 3.79 -24.35 13.85
CA GLU A 184 3.61 -25.69 14.46
C GLU A 184 2.76 -25.64 15.74
N LYS A 185 2.94 -24.61 16.58
CA LYS A 185 2.18 -24.45 17.82
C LYS A 185 0.71 -24.17 17.57
N GLU A 186 0.40 -23.32 16.59
CA GLU A 186 -0.99 -23.02 16.20
C GLU A 186 -1.70 -24.23 15.58
N SER A 187 -0.96 -25.12 14.91
CA SER A 187 -1.55 -26.29 14.24
C SER A 187 -2.18 -27.32 15.19
N ASN A 188 -1.78 -27.32 16.48
CA ASN A 188 -2.29 -28.26 17.48
C ASN A 188 -3.59 -27.78 18.13
N ASP A 189 -4.00 -26.53 17.92
CA ASP A 189 -5.29 -26.02 18.39
C ASP A 189 -6.31 -26.08 17.24
N ASP A 190 -7.13 -27.14 17.25
CA ASP A 190 -8.15 -27.43 16.24
C ASP A 190 -9.23 -26.32 16.08
N SER A 191 -9.21 -25.32 16.96
CA SER A 191 -10.23 -24.27 17.04
C SER A 191 -10.03 -23.10 16.08
N ASP A 192 -8.83 -22.87 15.53
CA ASP A 192 -8.54 -21.72 14.66
C ASP A 192 -8.04 -22.14 13.26
N LYS A 193 -8.98 -22.61 12.43
CA LYS A 193 -8.70 -23.11 11.07
C LYS A 193 -8.29 -22.04 10.05
N ASN A 194 -8.19 -20.77 10.46
CA ASN A 194 -7.79 -19.66 9.60
C ASN A 194 -6.35 -19.17 9.86
N GLY A 195 -5.60 -19.80 10.76
CA GLY A 195 -4.17 -19.50 10.97
C GLY A 195 -3.35 -19.71 9.70
N MET A 196 -2.37 -18.85 9.46
CA MET A 196 -1.57 -18.85 8.23
C MET A 196 -0.55 -20.00 8.27
N LYS A 197 -0.92 -21.16 7.71
CA LYS A 197 -0.26 -22.44 8.03
C LYS A 197 1.03 -22.74 7.29
N SER A 198 1.38 -22.00 6.24
CA SER A 198 2.58 -22.29 5.46
C SER A 198 3.40 -21.04 5.18
N LEU A 199 4.71 -21.23 4.98
CA LEU A 199 5.61 -20.18 4.49
C LEU A 199 5.07 -19.54 3.21
N SER A 200 4.49 -20.34 2.31
CA SER A 200 3.91 -19.85 1.05
C SER A 200 2.70 -18.95 1.29
N ASP A 201 1.80 -19.33 2.19
CA ASP A 201 0.64 -18.51 2.54
C ASP A 201 1.08 -17.20 3.20
N TRP A 202 2.04 -17.27 4.13
CA TRP A 202 2.62 -16.09 4.74
C TRP A 202 3.29 -15.19 3.69
N TYR A 203 4.08 -15.77 2.80
CA TYR A 203 4.73 -15.02 1.74
C TYR A 203 3.70 -14.31 0.86
N PHE A 204 2.64 -15.01 0.49
CA PHE A 204 1.58 -14.49 -0.36
C PHE A 204 0.77 -13.36 0.31
N ILE A 205 0.41 -13.52 1.58
CA ILE A 205 -0.46 -12.57 2.29
C ILE A 205 0.34 -11.38 2.84
N VAL A 206 1.51 -11.60 3.40
CA VAL A 206 2.25 -10.57 4.13
C VAL A 206 3.24 -9.83 3.24
N CYS A 207 3.87 -10.53 2.30
CA CYS A 207 4.92 -9.96 1.46
C CYS A 207 4.36 -9.37 0.16
N ARG A 208 3.32 -10.01 -0.40
CA ARG A 208 2.80 -9.66 -1.72
C ARG A 208 1.50 -8.88 -1.68
N ALA A 209 0.65 -9.08 -0.67
CA ALA A 209 -0.64 -8.39 -0.61
C ALA A 209 -0.50 -6.98 -0.02
N PHE A 210 -1.05 -6.00 -0.71
CA PHE A 210 -1.06 -4.61 -0.29
C PHE A 210 -2.46 -4.02 -0.32
N GLU A 211 -2.73 -3.15 0.63
CA GLU A 211 -3.93 -2.32 0.62
C GLU A 211 -3.71 -1.13 -0.33
N ILE A 212 -4.67 -0.95 -1.23
CA ILE A 212 -4.71 0.14 -2.20
C ILE A 212 -5.97 0.95 -1.93
N CYS A 213 -5.81 2.22 -1.60
CA CYS A 213 -6.90 3.15 -1.35
C CYS A 213 -6.94 4.21 -2.45
N LEU A 214 -8.06 4.26 -3.17
CA LEU A 214 -8.26 5.17 -4.29
C LEU A 214 -9.33 6.22 -3.97
N MET A 215 -9.05 7.46 -4.36
CA MET A 215 -9.95 8.62 -4.22
C MET A 215 -10.24 9.23 -5.58
N ASN A 216 -11.50 9.59 -5.84
CA ASN A 216 -11.89 10.32 -7.04
C ASN A 216 -12.12 11.81 -6.69
N TYR A 217 -11.32 12.68 -7.28
CA TYR A 217 -11.49 14.13 -7.28
C TYR A 217 -11.62 14.70 -8.70
N LEU A 218 -11.74 13.85 -9.72
CA LEU A 218 -11.80 14.25 -11.11
C LEU A 218 -13.21 14.63 -11.55
N ASP A 219 -14.19 13.77 -11.26
CA ASP A 219 -15.59 13.96 -11.69
C ASP A 219 -16.54 13.87 -10.49
N GLN A 220 -17.19 15.00 -10.17
CA GLN A 220 -18.13 15.09 -9.06
C GLN A 220 -19.45 14.36 -9.30
N LYS A 221 -19.84 14.19 -10.56
CA LYS A 221 -21.14 13.62 -10.93
C LYS A 221 -21.05 12.14 -11.21
N ASN A 222 -19.94 11.69 -11.79
CA ASN A 222 -19.80 10.32 -12.25
C ASN A 222 -18.72 9.55 -11.48
N GLU A 223 -18.89 8.24 -11.41
CA GLU A 223 -17.94 7.33 -10.77
C GLU A 223 -16.82 6.99 -11.74
N LEU A 224 -15.60 6.89 -11.22
CA LEU A 224 -14.48 6.29 -11.96
C LEU A 224 -14.56 4.77 -11.83
N LYS A 225 -14.17 4.06 -12.87
CA LYS A 225 -14.13 2.59 -12.90
C LYS A 225 -12.68 2.12 -12.95
N VAL A 226 -12.34 1.17 -12.11
CA VAL A 226 -11.00 0.60 -11.99
C VAL A 226 -11.01 -0.81 -12.55
N TYR A 227 -10.06 -1.10 -13.43
CA TYR A 227 -9.91 -2.41 -14.07
C TYR A 227 -8.51 -2.96 -13.81
N TRP A 228 -8.42 -4.23 -13.47
CA TRP A 228 -7.17 -4.97 -13.39
C TRP A 228 -6.78 -5.49 -14.77
N VAL A 229 -5.56 -5.22 -15.21
CA VAL A 229 -4.99 -5.75 -16.45
C VAL A 229 -4.11 -6.94 -16.09
N ARG A 230 -4.55 -8.14 -16.49
CA ARG A 230 -3.82 -9.39 -16.22
C ARG A 230 -2.68 -9.62 -17.21
N SER A 231 -2.93 -9.31 -18.48
CA SER A 231 -1.98 -9.37 -19.60
C SER A 231 -2.35 -8.28 -20.59
N GLU A 232 -1.39 -7.81 -21.40
CA GLU A 232 -1.64 -6.78 -22.43
C GLU A 232 -2.64 -7.26 -23.50
N ASP A 233 -2.72 -8.57 -23.73
CA ASP A 233 -3.61 -9.18 -24.72
C ASP A 233 -5.00 -9.56 -24.17
N GLU A 234 -5.21 -9.47 -22.84
CA GLU A 234 -6.47 -9.85 -22.20
C GLU A 234 -7.34 -8.62 -21.92
N ASP A 235 -8.66 -8.80 -22.01
CA ASP A 235 -9.61 -7.75 -21.66
C ASP A 235 -9.47 -7.37 -20.16
N PRO A 236 -9.39 -6.07 -19.82
CA PRO A 236 -9.29 -5.62 -18.44
C PRO A 236 -10.48 -6.07 -17.59
N ILE A 237 -10.21 -6.57 -16.38
CA ILE A 237 -11.21 -7.12 -15.46
C ILE A 237 -11.71 -6.00 -14.54
N TYR A 238 -13.00 -5.67 -14.62
CA TYR A 238 -13.63 -4.70 -13.72
C TYR A 238 -13.45 -5.11 -12.25
N THR A 239 -12.93 -4.18 -11.45
CA THR A 239 -12.65 -4.41 -10.02
C THR A 239 -13.59 -3.61 -9.13
N ILE A 240 -13.64 -2.29 -9.29
CA ILE A 240 -14.38 -1.40 -8.39
C ILE A 240 -14.78 -0.08 -9.07
N SER A 241 -15.79 0.59 -8.51
CA SER A 241 -16.15 1.97 -8.86
C SER A 241 -15.92 2.92 -7.68
N ILE A 242 -15.45 4.14 -7.99
CA ILE A 242 -15.05 5.15 -7.00
C ILE A 242 -15.88 6.42 -7.22
N LYS A 243 -16.73 6.72 -6.24
CA LYS A 243 -17.50 7.98 -6.19
C LYS A 243 -16.59 9.14 -5.77
N PHE A 244 -16.99 10.34 -6.14
CA PHE A 244 -16.28 11.57 -5.80
C PHE A 244 -16.13 11.79 -4.28
N GLY A 245 -14.97 12.28 -3.85
CA GLY A 245 -14.70 12.80 -2.50
C GLY A 245 -14.07 11.78 -1.54
N GLU A 246 -13.40 12.30 -0.49
CA GLU A 246 -12.64 11.51 0.50
C GLU A 246 -13.52 10.48 1.22
N ARG A 247 -14.76 10.85 1.54
CA ARG A 247 -15.71 9.95 2.22
C ARG A 247 -16.08 8.71 1.41
N ASN A 248 -15.83 8.75 0.11
CA ASN A 248 -16.10 7.66 -0.81
C ASN A 248 -14.81 6.90 -1.21
N THR A 249 -13.69 7.14 -0.50
CA THR A 249 -12.46 6.38 -0.66
C THR A 249 -12.76 4.89 -0.66
N LYS A 250 -12.21 4.19 -1.64
CA LYS A 250 -12.31 2.74 -1.73
C LYS A 250 -10.95 2.12 -1.52
N CYS A 251 -10.83 1.35 -0.44
CA CYS A 251 -9.68 0.54 -0.15
C CYS A 251 -9.97 -0.92 -0.52
N PHE A 252 -9.02 -1.58 -1.17
CA PHE A 252 -9.09 -3.01 -1.50
C PHE A 252 -7.69 -3.61 -1.47
N THR A 253 -7.62 -4.92 -1.26
CA THR A 253 -6.35 -5.65 -1.29
C THR A 253 -6.02 -6.06 -2.73
N SER A 254 -4.80 -5.81 -3.15
CA SER A 254 -4.23 -6.30 -4.41
C SER A 254 -2.84 -6.89 -4.16
N TYR A 255 -2.16 -7.34 -5.21
CA TYR A 255 -0.84 -7.97 -5.09
C TYR A 255 0.23 -7.18 -5.83
N MET A 256 1.46 -7.24 -5.32
CA MET A 256 2.63 -6.63 -5.96
C MET A 256 2.73 -7.04 -7.43
N GLY A 257 2.98 -6.07 -8.31
CA GLY A 257 3.04 -6.24 -9.77
C GLY A 257 1.69 -6.19 -10.48
N HIS A 258 0.56 -6.19 -9.78
CA HIS A 258 -0.74 -5.99 -10.44
C HIS A 258 -0.83 -4.60 -11.08
N HIS A 259 -1.25 -4.56 -12.34
CA HIS A 259 -1.42 -3.32 -13.11
C HIS A 259 -2.90 -2.94 -13.23
N PHE A 260 -3.23 -1.69 -12.94
CA PHE A 260 -4.60 -1.18 -13.00
C PHE A 260 -4.71 -0.01 -13.96
N ILE A 261 -5.80 0.02 -14.70
CA ILE A 261 -6.21 1.16 -15.53
C ILE A 261 -7.47 1.78 -14.96
N ILE A 262 -7.55 3.11 -15.00
CA ILE A 262 -8.70 3.86 -14.52
C ILE A 262 -9.40 4.50 -15.71
N LYS A 263 -10.70 4.24 -15.82
CA LYS A 263 -11.55 4.73 -16.89
C LYS A 263 -12.65 5.62 -16.31
N ASP A 264 -13.11 6.55 -17.13
CA ASP A 264 -14.25 7.38 -16.82
C ASP A 264 -15.58 6.59 -16.87
N TYR A 265 -16.69 7.30 -16.72
CA TYR A 265 -18.02 6.69 -16.73
C TYR A 265 -18.47 6.19 -18.11
N LEU A 266 -17.85 6.68 -19.19
CA LEU A 266 -18.02 6.23 -20.57
C LEU A 266 -17.07 5.08 -20.92
N GLU A 267 -16.30 4.58 -19.94
CA GLU A 267 -15.26 3.56 -20.12
C GLU A 267 -14.15 3.98 -21.09
N GLN A 268 -13.90 5.29 -21.18
CA GLN A 268 -12.74 5.84 -21.86
C GLN A 268 -11.59 5.99 -20.88
N PRO A 269 -10.34 5.70 -21.28
CA PRO A 269 -9.19 6.02 -20.46
C PRO A 269 -9.19 7.50 -20.09
N ILE A 270 -8.87 7.79 -18.83
CA ILE A 270 -8.71 9.17 -18.39
C ILE A 270 -7.38 9.67 -18.96
N ALA A 271 -7.47 10.62 -19.89
CA ALA A 271 -6.32 11.39 -20.31
C ALA A 271 -6.08 12.50 -19.27
N ASP A 272 -4.92 12.47 -18.62
CA ASP A 272 -4.37 13.63 -17.92
C ASP A 272 -3.58 14.46 -18.93
N ASP A 273 -3.40 15.76 -18.70
CA ASP A 273 -2.69 16.67 -19.63
C ASP A 273 -1.25 16.17 -19.95
N ASN A 274 -0.71 15.27 -19.11
CA ASN A 274 0.58 14.62 -19.30
C ASN A 274 0.53 13.13 -19.70
N TYR A 275 -0.63 12.46 -19.62
CA TYR A 275 -0.71 11.01 -19.83
C TYR A 275 -1.96 10.63 -20.63
N THR A 276 -1.77 9.80 -21.66
CA THR A 276 -2.89 9.32 -22.49
C THR A 276 -3.83 8.40 -21.73
N ASP A 277 -3.31 7.60 -20.80
CA ASP A 277 -4.08 6.68 -19.98
C ASP A 277 -3.59 6.74 -18.52
N PHE A 278 -4.49 7.03 -17.58
CA PHE A 278 -4.17 6.94 -16.16
C PHE A 278 -4.13 5.49 -15.70
N SER A 279 -2.92 4.98 -15.43
CA SER A 279 -2.67 3.62 -14.95
C SER A 279 -1.62 3.59 -13.85
N PHE A 280 -1.60 2.52 -13.06
CA PHE A 280 -0.58 2.32 -12.02
C PHE A 280 -0.30 0.84 -11.80
N THR A 281 0.92 0.54 -11.36
CA THR A 281 1.33 -0.79 -10.92
C THR A 281 1.45 -0.79 -9.40
N VAL A 282 0.97 -1.85 -8.77
CA VAL A 282 1.06 -2.02 -7.32
C VAL A 282 2.48 -2.39 -6.94
N GLU A 283 3.23 -1.44 -6.39
CA GLU A 283 4.60 -1.65 -5.92
C GLU A 283 4.72 -1.63 -4.39
N TYR A 284 3.77 -0.98 -3.71
CA TYR A 284 3.73 -0.76 -2.27
C TYR A 284 2.28 -0.44 -1.83
N PRO A 285 1.98 -0.42 -0.52
CA PRO A 285 0.69 0.08 -0.02
C PRO A 285 0.45 1.52 -0.49
N LEU A 286 -0.62 1.71 -1.26
CA LEU A 286 -0.82 2.90 -2.07
C LEU A 286 -2.05 3.67 -1.63
N ILE A 287 -1.89 4.97 -1.41
CA ILE A 287 -2.99 5.93 -1.41
C ILE A 287 -2.85 6.78 -2.66
N LEU A 288 -3.89 6.82 -3.49
CA LEU A 288 -3.87 7.57 -4.74
C LEU A 288 -5.19 8.29 -4.97
N GLY A 289 -5.15 9.61 -5.07
CA GLY A 289 -6.25 10.46 -5.48
C GLY A 289 -6.11 10.88 -6.93
N ILE A 290 -7.20 10.76 -7.67
CA ILE A 290 -7.27 11.02 -9.11
C ILE A 290 -7.96 12.38 -9.29
N GLY A 291 -7.23 13.35 -9.82
CA GLY A 291 -7.67 14.75 -9.91
C GLY A 291 -7.26 15.61 -8.70
N GLU A 292 -7.56 16.90 -8.76
CA GLU A 292 -7.23 17.85 -7.70
C GLU A 292 -8.31 17.84 -6.62
N ALA A 293 -7.92 17.55 -5.38
CA ALA A 293 -8.83 17.65 -4.24
C ALA A 293 -9.42 19.07 -4.18
N PRO A 294 -10.75 19.22 -3.98
CA PRO A 294 -11.38 20.52 -4.00
C PRO A 294 -10.69 21.44 -2.99
N GLN A 295 -10.23 22.60 -3.46
CA GLN A 295 -9.71 23.60 -2.54
C GLN A 295 -10.84 23.95 -1.58
N HIS A 296 -10.54 23.96 -0.27
CA HIS A 296 -11.41 24.57 0.72
C HIS A 296 -11.56 26.03 0.32
N THR A 297 -12.58 26.32 -0.47
CA THR A 297 -13.06 27.68 -0.63
C THR A 297 -13.43 28.06 0.78
N ARG A 298 -12.59 28.89 1.41
CA ARG A 298 -12.98 29.69 2.55
C ARG A 298 -14.13 30.53 2.03
N THR A 299 -15.34 29.98 2.03
CA THR A 299 -16.54 30.78 2.01
C THR A 299 -16.29 31.77 3.13
N THR A 300 -16.29 33.06 2.80
CA THR A 300 -16.21 34.12 3.80
C THR A 300 -17.46 33.98 4.66
N LEU A 301 -17.37 33.14 5.67
CA LEU A 301 -18.45 32.92 6.59
C LEU A 301 -18.51 34.17 7.46
N PRO A 302 -19.72 34.71 7.71
CA PRO A 302 -19.87 35.88 8.56
C PRO A 302 -19.21 35.60 9.91
N SER A 303 -18.61 36.64 10.51
CA SER A 303 -17.73 36.56 11.69
C SER A 303 -18.31 35.75 12.86
N ASN A 304 -19.63 35.59 12.91
CA ASN A 304 -20.35 35.01 14.03
C ASN A 304 -20.86 33.58 13.73
N HIS A 305 -20.53 32.99 12.57
CA HIS A 305 -21.14 31.74 12.12
C HIS A 305 -20.74 30.53 12.99
N TYR A 306 -19.59 30.61 13.65
CA TYR A 306 -19.06 29.51 14.46
C TYR A 306 -19.09 29.76 15.97
N ASP A 307 -19.42 30.96 16.45
CA ASP A 307 -19.28 31.32 17.87
C ASP A 307 -19.96 30.30 18.81
N GLY A 308 -21.19 29.90 18.50
CA GLY A 308 -21.91 28.89 19.29
C GLY A 308 -21.33 27.47 19.18
N THR A 309 -20.68 27.15 18.07
CA THR A 309 -20.00 25.86 17.89
C THR A 309 -18.63 25.86 18.58
N ILE A 310 -17.90 26.98 18.51
CA ILE A 310 -16.66 27.22 19.24
C ILE A 310 -16.91 27.12 20.74
N ASP A 311 -17.87 27.88 21.27
CA ASP A 311 -18.21 27.91 22.69
C ASP A 311 -18.64 26.52 23.19
N ARG A 312 -19.46 25.80 22.41
CA ARG A 312 -19.84 24.42 22.74
C ARG A 312 -18.67 23.44 22.69
N THR A 313 -17.79 23.53 21.71
CA THR A 313 -16.62 22.65 21.64
C THR A 313 -15.62 22.98 22.75
N LEU A 314 -15.35 24.25 23.04
CA LEU A 314 -14.51 24.67 24.16
C LEU A 314 -15.08 24.21 25.49
N ARG A 315 -16.40 24.34 25.72
CA ARG A 315 -17.06 23.79 26.91
C ARG A 315 -16.95 22.27 26.97
N ALA A 316 -17.15 21.56 25.86
CA ALA A 316 -17.03 20.10 25.84
C ALA A 316 -15.59 19.61 26.10
N GLU A 317 -14.57 20.31 25.59
CA GLU A 317 -13.16 20.03 25.91
C GLU A 317 -12.83 20.40 27.37
N TRP A 318 -13.35 21.54 27.85
CA TRP A 318 -13.21 21.96 29.25
C TRP A 318 -13.85 20.95 30.20
N ASP A 319 -15.07 20.49 29.91
CA ASP A 319 -15.76 19.47 30.68
C ASP A 319 -15.00 18.14 30.64
N ARG A 320 -14.47 17.72 29.48
CA ARG A 320 -13.58 16.55 29.37
C ARG A 320 -12.30 16.67 30.19
N HIS A 321 -11.79 17.88 30.38
CA HIS A 321 -10.65 18.15 31.25
C HIS A 321 -11.02 18.04 32.74
N HIS A 322 -12.28 18.28 33.11
CA HIS A 322 -12.79 18.11 34.48
C HIS A 322 -13.22 16.68 34.79
N VAL A 323 -13.45 15.85 33.77
CA VAL A 323 -13.58 14.39 33.96
C VAL A 323 -12.23 13.87 34.42
N PRO A 324 -12.13 13.23 35.61
CA PRO A 324 -10.89 12.62 36.08
C PRO A 324 -10.44 11.57 35.06
N GLN A 325 -9.52 11.93 34.18
CA GLN A 325 -8.87 10.97 33.32
C GLN A 325 -8.05 10.08 34.24
N ARG A 326 -8.24 8.75 34.12
CA ARG A 326 -7.48 7.73 34.85
C ARG A 326 -6.07 8.22 35.09
N THR A 327 -5.70 8.42 36.35
CA THR A 327 -4.40 8.87 36.85
C THR A 327 -3.31 8.84 35.77
N PHE A 328 -3.14 9.96 35.07
CA PHE A 328 -1.91 10.19 34.33
C PHE A 328 -0.80 10.07 35.37
N SER A 329 0.08 9.08 35.21
CA SER A 329 1.31 9.06 35.99
C SER A 329 2.05 10.38 35.73
N SER A 330 2.95 10.80 36.63
CA SER A 330 3.78 12.01 36.42
C SER A 330 4.68 11.96 35.15
N LEU A 331 4.58 10.90 34.34
CA LEU A 331 5.13 10.74 33.00
C LEU A 331 4.17 11.20 31.88
N GLY A 332 3.10 11.92 32.21
CA GLY A 332 2.19 12.52 31.24
C GLY A 332 2.95 13.28 30.15
N PHE A 333 2.90 12.77 28.92
CA PHE A 333 3.68 13.21 27.75
C PHE A 333 5.20 13.01 27.84
N SER A 334 5.69 11.91 28.42
CA SER A 334 6.95 11.38 27.87
C SER A 334 6.68 11.12 26.40
N LYS A 335 7.19 12.00 25.53
CA LYS A 335 7.23 11.82 24.07
C LYS A 335 8.14 10.62 23.81
N GLY A 336 7.64 9.43 24.15
CA GLY A 336 8.33 8.18 23.91
C GLY A 336 8.56 8.10 22.42
N ARG A 337 9.80 7.79 22.03
CA ARG A 337 10.10 7.44 20.65
C ARG A 337 9.20 6.26 20.29
N LEU A 338 8.57 6.31 19.12
CA LEU A 338 7.84 5.15 18.61
C LEU A 338 8.79 3.96 18.53
N PRO A 339 8.31 2.73 18.81
CA PRO A 339 9.08 1.52 18.53
C PRO A 339 9.68 1.56 17.12
N ASN A 340 10.92 1.09 16.95
CA ASN A 340 11.66 1.24 15.70
C ASN A 340 10.96 0.56 14.51
N ASP A 341 10.25 -0.54 14.77
CA ASP A 341 9.44 -1.25 13.79
C ASP A 341 8.24 -0.42 13.30
N VAL A 342 7.48 0.15 14.23
CA VAL A 342 6.36 1.04 13.91
C VAL A 342 6.86 2.29 13.18
N PHE A 343 7.96 2.89 13.66
CA PHE A 343 8.57 4.05 13.05
C PHE A 343 9.08 3.75 11.63
N GLY A 344 9.74 2.61 11.43
CA GLY A 344 10.22 2.15 10.13
C GLY A 344 9.08 1.96 9.14
N SER A 345 8.02 1.24 9.53
CA SER A 345 6.87 0.97 8.65
C SER A 345 6.08 2.25 8.30
N MET A 346 5.83 3.13 9.27
CA MET A 346 5.21 4.44 9.00
C MET A 346 6.08 5.31 8.09
N GLY A 347 7.39 5.30 8.31
CA GLY A 347 8.36 6.03 7.48
C GLY A 347 8.39 5.52 6.04
N ALA A 348 8.39 4.20 5.86
CA ALA A 348 8.30 3.55 4.55
C ALA A 348 7.03 3.94 3.81
N PHE A 349 5.87 3.84 4.50
CA PHE A 349 4.57 4.23 3.94
C PHE A 349 4.55 5.69 3.49
N PHE A 350 5.02 6.61 4.34
CA PHE A 350 5.09 8.03 4.01
C PHE A 350 6.03 8.31 2.85
N TYR A 351 7.21 7.68 2.84
CA TYR A 351 8.20 7.86 1.79
C TYR A 351 7.66 7.40 0.44
N ASN A 352 7.06 6.22 0.37
CA ASN A 352 6.52 5.66 -0.87
C ASN A 352 5.34 6.48 -1.41
N ASN A 353 4.52 7.06 -0.53
CA ASN A 353 3.36 7.89 -0.91
C ASN A 353 3.65 9.40 -0.94
N ARG A 354 4.92 9.84 -0.86
CA ARG A 354 5.29 11.27 -0.73
C ARG A 354 4.85 12.17 -1.89
N HIS A 355 4.57 11.57 -3.05
CA HIS A 355 4.07 12.27 -4.24
C HIS A 355 2.55 12.22 -4.37
N ASN A 356 1.89 11.29 -3.66
CA ASN A 356 0.44 11.14 -3.63
C ASN A 356 -0.16 11.92 -2.45
N LYS A 357 0.28 13.17 -2.29
CA LYS A 357 -0.18 14.04 -1.20
C LYS A 357 -1.54 14.60 -1.56
N HIS A 358 -2.55 14.22 -0.78
CA HIS A 358 -3.88 14.80 -0.88
C HIS A 358 -4.17 15.71 0.29
N ARG A 359 -4.87 16.82 0.02
CA ARG A 359 -5.40 17.70 1.05
C ARG A 359 -6.65 17.05 1.61
N GLU A 360 -6.68 16.86 2.93
CA GLU A 360 -7.87 16.33 3.61
C GLU A 360 -9.10 17.24 3.42
N GLU A 361 -10.26 16.63 3.19
CA GLU A 361 -11.56 17.27 3.14
C GLU A 361 -12.04 17.58 4.57
N TRP A 362 -11.64 18.74 5.08
CA TRP A 362 -12.04 19.23 6.40
C TRP A 362 -13.47 19.79 6.49
N SER A 363 -14.25 19.75 5.41
CA SER A 363 -15.60 20.32 5.42
C SER A 363 -16.48 19.64 6.49
N GLY A 364 -16.80 20.40 7.54
CA GLY A 364 -17.67 19.97 8.63
C GLY A 364 -17.03 19.16 9.78
N LYS A 365 -15.71 18.97 9.84
CA LYS A 365 -15.03 18.23 10.93
C LYS A 365 -14.82 19.06 12.23
N GLY A 366 -15.45 20.24 12.34
CA GLY A 366 -15.46 21.09 13.54
C GLY A 366 -14.49 22.28 13.47
N VAL A 367 -14.57 23.19 14.44
CA VAL A 367 -13.82 24.47 14.41
C VAL A 367 -12.33 24.33 14.77
N PHE A 368 -11.93 23.15 15.25
CA PHE A 368 -10.60 22.91 15.86
C PHE A 368 -9.80 21.82 15.16
N VAL A 369 -10.00 21.63 13.85
CA VAL A 369 -9.05 20.79 13.12
C VAL A 369 -7.81 21.62 12.80
N ASN A 370 -6.72 21.34 13.54
CA ASN A 370 -5.32 21.72 13.29
C ASN A 370 -5.07 23.11 12.68
N TRP A 371 -5.16 24.14 13.52
CA TRP A 371 -4.75 25.51 13.17
C TRP A 371 -3.22 25.69 13.03
N TRP A 372 -2.41 24.69 13.37
CA TRP A 372 -0.94 24.76 13.29
C TRP A 372 -0.35 24.50 11.90
N GLN A 373 -1.17 24.26 10.87
CA GLN A 373 -0.73 24.19 9.46
C GLN A 373 -1.00 25.49 8.67
N THR A 374 -1.44 26.55 9.36
CA THR A 374 -1.82 27.83 8.75
C THR A 374 -0.88 29.01 9.01
N ASP A 375 0.36 28.74 9.49
CA ASP A 375 1.43 29.75 9.53
C ASP A 375 2.41 29.59 8.37
#